data_AF-A0AAW2CHK7-F1
#
_entry.id   AF-A0AAW2CHK7-F1
#
_cell.length_a   1.000
_cell.length_b   1.000
_cell.length_c   1.000
_cell.angle_alpha   90.00
_cell.angle_beta   90.00
_cell.angle_gamma   90.00
#
_symmetry.space_group_name_H-M   'P 1'
#
loop_
_entity.id
_entity.type
_entity.pdbx_description
1 polymer ?
#
loop_
_entity_poly.entity_id
_entity_poly.type
_entity_poly.pdbx_seq_one_letter_code
_entity_poly.pdbx_strand_id
1 'polypeptide(L)'
;MAMNKIQNHTLHELVDPSLGFESDCTVKNMITDVAELAFQCLQYDKDMRPSMVDVLESLKDIQHRDYVKDKEGINISADDGVLLKSDPVPLSPDSALNWNISTSTTSNGSR
;
A
#
# COMPACT_ATOMS: atom_id res chain seq x y z
N MET A 1 13.25 -26.04 -4.80
CA MET A 1 12.85 -25.27 -3.59
C MET A 1 12.07 -24.06 -4.03
N ALA A 2 11.06 -23.61 -3.27
CA ALA A 2 10.16 -22.52 -3.67
C ALA A 2 10.90 -21.25 -4.12
N MET A 3 11.98 -20.88 -3.42
CA MET A 3 12.81 -19.72 -3.72
C MET A 3 13.39 -19.71 -5.16
N ASN A 4 13.83 -20.86 -5.68
CA ASN A 4 14.38 -20.96 -7.04
C ASN A 4 13.27 -20.78 -8.10
N LYS A 5 12.06 -21.27 -7.82
CA LYS A 5 10.91 -21.09 -8.72
C LYS A 5 10.35 -19.66 -8.71
N ILE A 6 10.38 -19.00 -7.54
CA ILE A 6 10.01 -17.58 -7.42
C ILE A 6 11.01 -16.70 -8.19
N GLN A 7 12.32 -16.92 -8.03
CA GLN A 7 13.37 -16.15 -8.72
C GLN A 7 13.39 -16.37 -10.24
N ASN A 8 13.05 -17.57 -10.73
CA ASN A 8 13.02 -17.87 -12.15
C ASN A 8 11.69 -17.51 -12.83
N HIS A 9 10.80 -16.79 -12.13
CA HIS A 9 9.44 -16.48 -12.62
C HIS A 9 8.61 -17.72 -13.01
N THR A 10 8.87 -18.88 -12.41
CA THR A 10 8.09 -20.12 -12.62
C THR A 10 7.04 -20.34 -11.54
N LEU A 11 6.37 -19.24 -11.14
CA LEU A 11 5.32 -19.22 -10.12
C LEU A 11 4.13 -20.14 -10.47
N HIS A 12 3.79 -20.28 -11.75
CA HIS A 12 2.75 -21.17 -12.23
C HIS A 12 2.95 -22.65 -11.82
N GLU A 13 4.20 -23.07 -11.56
CA GLU A 13 4.49 -24.44 -11.09
C GLU A 13 4.41 -24.61 -9.56
N LEU A 14 4.16 -23.52 -8.83
CA LEU A 14 4.01 -23.50 -7.37
C LEU A 14 2.57 -23.25 -6.94
N VAL A 15 1.82 -22.55 -7.79
CA VAL A 15 0.47 -22.07 -7.47
C VAL A 15 -0.54 -23.17 -7.77
N ASP A 16 -1.48 -23.36 -6.85
CA ASP A 16 -2.59 -24.30 -7.04
C ASP A 16 -3.41 -23.88 -8.28
N PRO A 17 -3.58 -24.76 -9.29
CA PRO A 17 -4.33 -24.44 -10.51
C PRO A 17 -5.78 -23.99 -10.25
N SER A 18 -6.40 -24.43 -9.15
CA SER A 18 -7.76 -24.06 -8.78
C SER A 18 -7.92 -22.57 -8.41
N LEU A 19 -6.81 -21.87 -8.15
CA LEU A 19 -6.82 -20.44 -7.83
C LEU A 19 -6.96 -19.56 -9.08
N GLY A 20 -6.88 -20.10 -10.30
CA GLY A 20 -7.08 -19.32 -11.52
C GLY A 20 -5.95 -18.34 -11.85
N PHE A 21 -4.71 -18.63 -11.40
CA PHE A 21 -3.52 -17.79 -11.63
C PHE A 21 -3.21 -17.48 -13.10
N GLU A 22 -3.55 -18.39 -14.01
CA GLU A 22 -3.34 -18.19 -15.45
C GLU A 22 -4.53 -17.51 -16.13
N SER A 23 -5.71 -17.53 -15.50
CA SER A 23 -6.97 -17.05 -16.10
C SER A 23 -7.37 -15.64 -15.62
N ASP A 24 -7.03 -15.26 -14.40
CA ASP A 24 -7.42 -13.97 -13.80
C ASP A 24 -6.18 -13.12 -13.53
N CYS A 25 -6.09 -11.96 -14.18
CA CYS A 25 -4.95 -11.06 -14.03
C CYS A 25 -4.87 -10.42 -12.64
N THR A 26 -5.99 -10.24 -11.96
CA THR A 26 -6.08 -9.73 -10.59
C THR A 26 -5.47 -10.74 -9.64
N VAL A 27 -5.95 -11.99 -9.74
CA VAL A 27 -5.42 -13.10 -8.93
C VAL A 27 -3.94 -13.33 -9.23
N LYS A 28 -3.53 -13.25 -10.50
CA LYS A 28 -2.12 -13.35 -10.88
C LYS A 28 -1.25 -12.31 -10.18
N ASN A 29 -1.69 -11.06 -10.12
CA ASN A 29 -0.95 -9.99 -9.46
C ASN A 29 -0.89 -10.21 -7.94
N MET A 30 -2.03 -10.49 -7.29
CA MET A 30 -2.05 -10.78 -5.85
C MET A 30 -1.12 -11.93 -5.48
N ILE A 31 -1.16 -13.02 -6.26
CA ILE A 31 -0.31 -14.20 -6.01
C ILE A 31 1.17 -13.86 -6.23
N THR A 32 1.48 -12.99 -7.19
CA THR A 32 2.86 -12.52 -7.41
C THR A 32 3.34 -11.72 -6.21
N ASP A 33 2.53 -10.79 -5.68
CA ASP A 33 2.88 -10.00 -4.50
C ASP A 33 3.08 -10.89 -3.26
N VAL A 34 2.22 -11.90 -3.07
CA VAL A 34 2.38 -12.88 -1.98
C VAL A 34 3.65 -13.70 -2.14
N ALA A 35 4.03 -14.06 -3.38
CA ALA A 35 5.26 -14.80 -3.65
C ALA A 35 6.51 -13.97 -3.35
N GLU A 36 6.49 -12.67 -3.65
CA GLU A 36 7.56 -11.74 -3.28
C GLU A 36 7.71 -11.63 -1.76
N LEU A 37 6.59 -11.51 -1.04
CA LEU A 37 6.60 -11.51 0.43
C LEU A 37 7.13 -12.84 1.00
N ALA A 38 6.71 -13.98 0.42
CA ALA A 38 7.20 -15.30 0.79
C ALA A 38 8.71 -15.44 0.53
N PHE A 39 9.22 -14.86 -0.57
CA PHE A 39 10.66 -14.83 -0.85
C PHE A 39 11.43 -14.14 0.27
N GLN A 40 10.98 -12.96 0.71
CA GLN A 40 11.60 -12.23 1.83
C GLN A 40 11.57 -13.05 3.13
N CYS A 41 10.47 -13.74 3.43
CA CYS A 41 10.34 -14.59 4.61
C CYS A 41 11.30 -15.79 4.61
N LEU A 42 11.62 -16.31 3.42
CA LEU A 42 12.48 -17.48 3.22
C LEU A 42 13.97 -17.13 3.06
N GLN A 43 14.33 -15.84 3.13
CA GLN A 43 15.72 -15.40 2.96
C GLN A 43 16.67 -16.11 3.92
N TYR A 44 17.86 -16.49 3.44
CA TYR A 44 18.87 -17.11 4.30
C TYR A 44 19.35 -16.14 5.39
N ASP A 45 19.61 -14.90 5.00
CA ASP A 45 19.98 -13.83 5.92
C ASP A 45 18.79 -13.43 6.79
N LYS A 46 19.00 -13.47 8.11
CA LYS A 46 17.96 -13.17 9.10
C LYS A 46 17.55 -11.70 9.05
N ASP A 47 18.48 -10.80 8.77
CA ASP A 47 18.22 -9.36 8.81
C ASP A 47 17.40 -8.89 7.60
N MET A 48 17.33 -9.71 6.55
CA MET A 48 16.49 -9.50 5.37
C MET A 48 15.08 -10.05 5.54
N ARG A 49 14.80 -10.79 6.63
CA ARG A 49 13.46 -11.33 6.88
C ARG A 49 12.58 -10.25 7.51
N PRO A 50 11.35 -10.04 7.01
CA PRO A 50 10.41 -9.12 7.63
C PRO A 50 9.98 -9.64 9.01
N SER A 51 9.58 -8.73 9.89
CA SER A 51 8.92 -9.14 11.14
C SER A 51 7.52 -9.66 10.85
N MET A 52 6.94 -10.47 11.74
CA MET A 52 5.56 -10.96 11.55
C MET A 52 4.52 -9.83 11.52
N VAL A 53 4.84 -8.68 12.11
CA VAL A 53 3.98 -7.48 12.02
C VAL A 53 4.03 -6.92 10.60
N ASP A 54 5.22 -6.79 10.02
CA ASP A 54 5.40 -6.29 8.65
C ASP A 54 4.75 -7.25 7.63
N VAL A 55 4.85 -8.56 7.87
CA VAL A 55 4.16 -9.59 7.06
C VAL A 55 2.64 -9.39 7.09
N LEU A 56 2.08 -9.16 8.28
CA LEU A 56 0.63 -8.94 8.41
C LEU A 56 0.19 -7.65 7.72
N GLU A 57 0.96 -6.58 7.87
CA GLU A 57 0.69 -5.30 7.20
C GLU A 57 0.76 -5.46 5.67
N SER A 58 1.82 -6.08 5.16
CA SER A 58 1.98 -6.36 3.73
C SER A 58 0.83 -7.19 3.16
N LEU A 59 0.36 -8.22 3.88
CA LEU A 59 -0.76 -9.04 3.45
C LEU A 59 -2.08 -8.26 3.40
N LYS A 60 -2.31 -7.34 4.35
CA LYS A 60 -3.48 -6.43 4.30
C LYS A 60 -3.38 -5.50 3.09
N ASP A 61 -2.21 -4.93 2.84
CA ASP A 61 -2.00 -4.06 1.69
C ASP A 61 -2.26 -4.78 0.37
N ILE A 62 -1.78 -6.02 0.22
CA ILE A 62 -2.06 -6.86 -0.95
C ILE A 62 -3.57 -7.10 -1.10
N GLN A 63 -4.28 -7.39 -0.01
CA GLN A 63 -5.74 -7.57 -0.03
C GLN A 63 -6.49 -6.29 -0.46
N HIS A 64 -5.97 -5.09 -0.13
CA HIS A 64 -6.64 -3.82 -0.40
C HIS A 64 -6.26 -3.19 -1.76
N ARG A 65 -5.19 -3.65 -2.40
CA ARG A 65 -4.64 -3.04 -3.64
C ARG A 65 -5.59 -3.13 -4.84
N ASP A 66 -6.48 -4.12 -4.86
CA ASP A 66 -7.46 -4.32 -5.94
C ASP A 66 -8.67 -3.38 -5.86
N TYR A 67 -8.88 -2.68 -4.74
CA TYR A 67 -10.02 -1.75 -4.60
C TYR A 67 -9.78 -0.38 -5.25
N VAL A 68 -8.53 -0.04 -5.57
CA VAL A 68 -8.14 1.33 -5.99
C VAL A 68 -7.90 1.42 -7.51
N LYS A 69 -7.71 0.29 -8.19
CA LYS A 69 -7.34 0.27 -9.61
C LYS A 69 -8.51 0.62 -10.56
N ASP A 70 -9.74 0.67 -10.06
CA ASP A 70 -10.91 1.15 -10.79
C ASP A 70 -11.01 2.69 -10.87
N LYS A 71 -10.05 3.46 -10.33
CA LYS A 71 -10.15 4.93 -10.29
C LYS A 71 -9.00 5.78 -10.81
N GLU A 72 -7.83 5.25 -11.16
CA GLU A 72 -6.75 6.12 -11.65
C GLU A 72 -6.11 5.56 -12.92
N GLY A 73 -6.61 6.03 -14.07
CA GLY A 73 -5.92 5.94 -15.34
C GLY A 73 -4.63 6.74 -15.28
N ILE A 74 -3.50 6.04 -15.32
CA ILE A 74 -2.16 6.60 -15.48
C ILE A 74 -2.12 7.38 -16.82
N ASN A 75 -2.08 8.71 -16.77
CA ASN A 75 -1.59 9.52 -17.90
C ASN A 75 -0.13 9.92 -17.60
N ILE A 76 0.80 9.07 -18.01
CA ILE A 76 2.19 9.49 -18.19
C ILE A 76 2.24 10.15 -19.57
N SER A 77 2.24 11.47 -19.60
CA SER A 77 2.74 12.22 -20.75
C SER A 77 4.14 12.70 -20.40
N ALA A 78 5.12 12.04 -21.00
CA ALA A 78 6.50 12.51 -21.03
C ALA A 78 6.59 13.66 -22.02
N ASP A 79 6.99 14.84 -21.56
CA ASP A 79 7.61 15.85 -22.40
C ASP A 79 8.72 16.54 -21.60
N ASP A 80 9.89 16.61 -22.22
CA ASP A 80 11.13 17.15 -21.72
C ASP A 80 11.14 18.66 -21.97
N GLY A 81 11.37 19.49 -20.95
CA GLY A 81 11.29 20.93 -21.15
C GLY A 81 11.45 21.77 -19.88
N VAL A 82 12.70 22.02 -19.51
CA VAL A 82 13.16 23.12 -18.64
C VAL A 82 12.35 24.41 -18.84
N LEU A 83 11.70 24.95 -17.78
CA LEU A 83 11.75 26.39 -17.47
C LEU A 83 11.12 26.74 -16.11
N LEU A 84 11.98 27.17 -15.19
CA LEU A 84 11.64 27.93 -14.00
C LEU A 84 10.84 29.19 -14.36
N LYS A 85 9.67 29.37 -13.74
CA LYS A 85 9.19 30.72 -13.41
C LYS A 85 8.14 30.69 -12.30
N SER A 86 8.48 31.37 -11.23
CA SER A 86 7.67 31.62 -10.04
C SER A 86 6.62 32.71 -10.27
N ASP A 87 5.59 32.65 -9.41
CA ASP A 87 4.72 33.71 -8.87
C ASP A 87 3.38 34.03 -9.62
N PRO A 88 2.37 34.59 -8.93
CA PRO A 88 1.56 34.00 -7.84
C PRO A 88 0.04 34.20 -8.08
N VAL A 89 -0.83 33.32 -7.57
CA VAL A 89 -2.31 33.39 -7.82
C VAL A 89 -3.03 33.10 -6.47
N PRO A 90 -4.17 33.75 -6.14
CA PRO A 90 -4.28 34.73 -5.07
C PRO A 90 -5.00 34.21 -3.82
N LEU A 91 -4.93 34.99 -2.74
CA LEU A 91 -5.71 34.85 -1.51
C LEU A 91 -7.23 34.88 -1.77
N SER A 92 -7.99 34.01 -1.08
CA SER A 92 -9.26 34.25 -0.34
C SER A 92 -10.06 32.94 -0.10
N PRO A 93 -11.03 32.85 0.84
CA PRO A 93 -10.84 32.78 2.30
C PRO A 93 -11.64 31.63 2.99
N ASP A 94 -11.26 31.34 4.23
CA ASP A 94 -11.98 30.73 5.37
C ASP A 94 -12.89 29.48 5.21
N SER A 95 -12.54 28.43 5.96
CA SER A 95 -13.54 27.79 6.84
C SER A 95 -12.90 27.47 8.19
N ALA A 96 -13.31 28.26 9.18
CA ALA A 96 -12.72 28.37 10.50
C ALA A 96 -12.84 27.07 11.32
N LEU A 97 -11.72 26.65 11.90
CA LEU A 97 -11.67 25.74 13.04
C LEU A 97 -12.34 26.41 14.25
N ASN A 98 -13.60 26.05 14.48
CA ASN A 98 -14.29 26.27 15.74
C ASN A 98 -13.70 25.30 16.79
N TRP A 99 -12.73 25.78 17.53
CA TRP A 99 -12.22 25.21 18.77
C TRP A 99 -13.08 25.77 19.92
N ASN A 100 -14.22 25.17 20.20
CA ASN A 100 -14.96 25.49 21.41
C ASN A 100 -14.30 24.79 22.61
N ILE A 101 -13.20 25.40 23.05
CA ILE A 101 -12.73 25.26 24.43
C ILE A 101 -13.88 25.67 25.35
N SER A 102 -14.47 24.68 26.01
CA SER A 102 -15.30 24.91 27.19
C SER A 102 -14.41 24.79 28.41
N THR A 103 -13.85 25.92 28.84
CA THR A 103 -13.25 26.08 30.16
C THR A 103 -14.32 26.47 31.19
N SER A 104 -14.37 25.70 32.28
CA SER A 104 -14.80 26.08 33.65
C SER A 104 -16.32 26.22 33.89
N THR A 105 -16.97 25.73 34.97
CA THR A 105 -16.60 25.66 36.40
C THR A 105 -17.65 24.88 37.25
N THR A 106 -17.27 24.39 38.45
CA THR A 106 -18.05 24.07 39.69
C THR A 106 -18.98 22.82 39.72
N SER A 107 -19.22 22.06 40.80
CA SER A 107 -18.83 22.08 42.24
C SER A 107 -19.25 20.74 42.93
N ASN A 108 -18.39 20.27 43.85
CA ASN A 108 -18.60 19.52 45.11
C ASN A 108 -19.41 18.21 45.20
N GLY A 109 -18.89 17.27 46.01
CA GLY A 109 -19.63 16.11 46.50
C GLY A 109 -18.82 15.06 47.25
N SER A 110 -18.06 15.45 48.28
CA SER A 110 -17.56 14.49 49.29
C SER A 110 -18.68 14.10 50.24
N ARG A 111 -18.88 12.79 50.48
CA ARG A 111 -18.89 12.23 51.84
C ARG A 111 -18.62 10.74 51.82
#